data_AF-F7RXX5-F1
#
_entry.id   AF-F7RXX5-F1
#
_cell.length_a   1.000
_cell.length_b   1.000
_cell.length_c   1.000
_cell.angle_alpha   90.00
_cell.angle_beta   90.00
_cell.angle_gamma   90.00
#
_symmetry.space_group_name_H-M   'P 1'
#
loop_
_entity.id
_entity.type
_entity.pdbx_description
1 polymer ?
#
loop_
_entity_poly.entity_id
_entity_poly.type
_entity_poly.pdbx_seq_one_letter_code
_entity_poly.pdbx_strand_id
1 'polypeptide(L)'
;MSKQEHKGWQNKLSAWYWPIVAAIITFIVAVELMRSVLGIKLGTLANLALYFGLYFVYAWIFSVLAGGKKERVPHPAENWPVSGPIRYCGRYMMFFTFYPTVMLSVLNPFQFVQQMKQIFGQAKAAKYLSKHEEENANYQTKVSYRLPFSGEWLVFNGGLTKETSHSWGVYPQRYAYDFVVADENYRRHRNQGARLHDYFCYNHPILAAAAGEVVAVLDRVRPAPLVGFGIADFLCTHFAGNHVVIRHAEGEYGFYAHLIKGSIPVKVGDHVSQGQVIGHCGHTGHSSEPHLHFHLQNGPSFYSSMGLPIRFEGAGEITRGEKVTG
;
A
#
# COMPACT_ATOMS: atom_id res chain seq x y z
N MET A 1 -2.63 21.27 12.71
CA MET A 1 -1.44 20.40 12.81
C MET A 1 -0.64 20.84 14.02
N SER A 2 -0.48 20.02 15.06
CA SER A 2 0.57 20.35 16.04
C SER A 2 1.89 20.45 15.28
N LYS A 3 2.74 21.44 15.58
CA LYS A 3 4.08 21.58 14.96
C LYS A 3 4.89 20.27 15.02
N GLN A 4 4.50 19.36 15.92
CA GLN A 4 5.08 18.05 16.16
C GLN A 4 4.71 17.02 15.08
N GLU A 5 3.47 17.01 14.57
CA GLU A 5 3.03 16.02 13.56
C GLU A 5 3.59 16.34 12.16
N HIS A 6 3.70 17.62 11.78
CA HIS A 6 4.37 18.04 10.54
C HIS A 6 5.84 17.66 10.53
N LYS A 7 6.53 17.96 11.64
CA LYS A 7 7.93 17.57 11.85
C LYS A 7 8.06 16.05 11.80
N GLY A 8 7.10 15.30 12.37
CA GLY A 8 7.06 13.84 12.31
C GLY A 8 6.92 13.27 10.90
N TRP A 9 6.12 13.89 10.02
CA TRP A 9 5.98 13.48 8.62
C TRP A 9 7.20 13.82 7.78
N GLN A 10 7.72 15.05 7.90
CA GLN A 10 8.99 15.41 7.28
C GLN A 10 10.11 14.46 7.73
N ASN A 11 10.16 14.10 9.02
CA ASN A 11 11.14 13.18 9.59
C ASN A 11 10.95 11.71 9.16
N LYS A 12 9.74 11.30 8.77
CA LYS A 12 9.48 9.92 8.31
C LYS A 12 9.67 9.75 6.81
N LEU A 13 9.20 10.70 6.00
CA LEU A 13 9.50 10.73 4.57
C LEU A 13 11.00 10.92 4.33
N SER A 14 11.64 11.75 5.16
CA SER A 14 13.09 11.89 5.17
C SER A 14 13.79 10.56 5.45
N ALA A 15 13.28 9.76 6.40
CA ALA A 15 13.92 8.53 6.84
C ALA A 15 13.91 7.37 5.82
N TRP A 16 13.00 7.36 4.85
CA TRP A 16 12.94 6.33 3.81
C TRP A 16 13.51 6.80 2.46
N TYR A 17 13.33 8.08 2.14
CA TYR A 17 13.73 8.62 0.84
C TYR A 17 15.16 9.18 0.82
N TRP A 18 15.59 9.89 1.87
CA TRP A 18 16.96 10.41 1.88
C TRP A 18 18.04 9.33 1.94
N PRO A 19 17.82 8.15 2.54
CA PRO A 19 18.79 7.07 2.38
C PRO A 19 19.06 6.70 0.93
N ILE A 20 18.01 6.64 0.11
CA ILE A 20 18.12 6.33 -1.31
C ILE A 20 18.85 7.46 -2.02
N VAL A 21 18.41 8.71 -1.83
CA VAL A 21 19.01 9.88 -2.50
C VAL A 21 20.47 10.07 -2.08
N ALA A 22 20.78 9.99 -0.79
CA ALA A 22 22.13 10.08 -0.27
C ALA A 22 23.00 8.93 -0.79
N ALA A 23 22.47 7.70 -0.83
CA ALA A 23 23.20 6.57 -1.40
C ALA A 23 23.48 6.76 -2.89
N ILE A 24 22.53 7.25 -3.69
CA ILE A 24 22.71 7.52 -5.13
C ILE A 24 23.79 8.59 -5.33
N ILE A 25 23.69 9.73 -4.63
CA ILE A 25 24.65 10.84 -4.77
C ILE A 25 26.05 10.37 -4.37
N THR A 26 26.18 9.76 -3.19
CA THR A 26 27.46 9.26 -2.70
C THR A 26 28.02 8.16 -3.59
N PHE A 27 27.17 7.29 -4.13
CA PHE A 27 27.56 6.26 -5.09
C PHE A 27 28.15 6.87 -6.37
N ILE A 28 27.45 7.84 -6.99
CA ILE A 28 27.91 8.50 -8.21
C ILE A 28 29.26 9.18 -7.98
N VAL A 29 29.39 9.92 -6.87
CA VAL A 29 30.64 10.60 -6.51
C VAL A 29 31.77 9.59 -6.24
N ALA A 30 31.50 8.52 -5.50
CA ALA A 30 32.49 7.50 -5.18
C ALA A 30 32.99 6.75 -6.43
N VAL A 31 32.07 6.37 -7.33
CA VAL A 31 32.42 5.71 -8.59
C VAL A 31 33.23 6.64 -9.49
N GLU A 32 32.84 7.92 -9.58
CA GLU A 32 33.59 8.88 -10.39
C GLU A 32 34.97 9.18 -9.80
N LEU A 33 35.12 9.28 -8.47
CA LEU A 33 36.42 9.42 -7.81
C LEU A 33 37.31 8.19 -8.04
N MET A 34 36.77 6.98 -7.87
CA MET A 34 37.52 5.75 -8.14
C MET A 34 38.00 5.69 -9.58
N ARG A 35 37.17 6.11 -10.53
CA ARG A 35 37.51 6.12 -11.95
C ARG A 35 38.53 7.21 -12.30
N SER A 36 38.29 8.45 -11.86
CA SER A 36 39.04 9.64 -12.30
C SER A 36 40.34 9.88 -11.52
N VAL A 37 40.37 9.52 -10.23
CA VAL A 37 41.53 9.75 -9.36
C VAL A 37 42.34 8.47 -9.19
N LEU A 38 41.67 7.33 -8.97
CA LEU A 38 42.33 6.07 -8.65
C LEU A 38 42.51 5.15 -9.87
N GLY A 39 41.91 5.49 -11.02
CA GLY A 39 41.96 4.65 -12.23
C GLY A 39 41.24 3.31 -12.12
N ILE A 40 40.43 3.10 -11.07
CA ILE A 40 39.72 1.85 -10.79
C ILE A 40 38.36 1.87 -11.49
N LYS A 41 38.09 0.86 -12.32
CA LYS A 41 36.78 0.61 -12.90
C LYS A 41 36.10 -0.57 -12.22
N LEU A 42 35.03 -0.30 -11.50
CA LEU A 42 34.21 -1.33 -10.88
C LEU A 42 33.35 -2.04 -11.94
N GLY A 43 33.29 -3.36 -11.86
CA GLY A 43 32.32 -4.16 -12.61
C GLY A 43 30.90 -3.98 -12.07
N THR A 44 29.89 -4.38 -12.84
CA THR A 44 28.46 -4.19 -12.51
C THR A 44 28.09 -4.72 -11.12
N LEU A 45 28.56 -5.91 -10.76
CA LEU A 45 28.29 -6.51 -9.45
C LEU A 45 28.90 -5.69 -8.29
N ALA A 46 30.12 -5.18 -8.47
CA ALA A 46 30.79 -4.36 -7.46
C ALA A 46 30.11 -2.99 -7.31
N ASN A 47 29.63 -2.41 -8.41
CA ASN A 47 28.83 -1.18 -8.38
C ASN A 47 27.51 -1.37 -7.61
N LEU A 48 26.80 -2.47 -7.90
CA LEU A 48 25.57 -2.80 -7.16
C LEU A 48 25.86 -3.00 -5.67
N ALA A 49 26.90 -3.78 -5.33
CA ALA A 49 27.29 -4.01 -3.94
C ALA A 49 27.62 -2.70 -3.20
N LEU A 50 28.37 -1.79 -3.84
CA LEU A 50 28.68 -0.48 -3.29
C LEU A 50 27.43 0.36 -3.04
N TYR A 51 26.54 0.45 -4.04
CA TYR A 51 25.28 1.16 -3.90
C TYR A 51 24.43 0.61 -2.74
N PHE A 52 24.27 -0.71 -2.66
CA PHE A 52 23.50 -1.34 -1.59
C PHE A 52 24.14 -1.13 -0.22
N GLY A 53 25.47 -1.25 -0.11
CA GLY A 53 26.20 -0.96 1.12
C GLY A 53 25.96 0.47 1.61
N LEU A 54 26.06 1.46 0.71
CA LEU A 54 25.76 2.86 1.01
C LEU A 54 24.30 3.05 1.45
N TYR A 55 23.35 2.43 0.75
CA TYR A 55 21.94 2.51 1.10
C TYR A 55 21.67 2.02 2.52
N PHE A 56 22.19 0.84 2.91
CA PHE A 56 21.97 0.31 4.26
C PHE A 56 22.61 1.19 5.34
N VAL A 57 23.80 1.73 5.08
CA VAL A 57 24.46 2.67 5.99
C VAL A 57 23.60 3.92 6.18
N TYR A 58 23.13 4.55 5.10
CA TYR A 58 22.26 5.72 5.23
C TYR A 58 20.92 5.38 5.85
N ALA A 59 20.30 4.25 5.51
CA ALA A 59 19.02 3.82 6.11
C ALA A 59 19.17 3.68 7.63
N TRP A 60 20.29 3.09 8.09
CA TRP A 60 20.61 3.02 9.50
C TRP A 60 20.80 4.41 10.13
N ILE A 61 21.63 5.29 9.54
CA ILE A 61 21.86 6.66 10.02
C ILE A 61 20.53 7.41 10.17
N PHE A 62 19.72 7.43 9.12
CA PHE A 62 18.45 8.13 9.12
C PHE A 62 17.45 7.52 10.10
N SER A 63 17.48 6.20 10.30
CA SER A 63 16.64 5.55 11.33
C SER A 63 17.02 5.97 12.75
N VAL A 64 18.31 6.15 13.03
CA VAL A 64 18.82 6.62 14.32
C VAL A 64 18.45 8.09 14.53
N LEU A 65 18.63 8.92 13.49
CA LEU A 65 18.31 10.35 13.52
C LEU A 65 16.79 10.61 13.65
N ALA A 66 15.94 9.72 13.15
CA ALA A 66 14.48 9.85 13.22
C ALA A 66 13.88 9.60 14.62
N GLY A 67 14.71 9.22 15.61
CA GLY A 67 14.28 8.98 17.00
C GLY A 67 13.90 7.52 17.24
N GLY A 68 14.57 6.91 18.23
CA GLY A 68 14.65 5.47 18.50
C GLY A 68 13.35 4.73 18.81
N LYS A 69 13.51 3.39 18.94
CA LYS A 69 12.49 2.34 19.10
C LYS A 69 11.21 2.83 19.77
N LYS A 70 10.18 3.09 18.97
CA LYS A 70 8.81 3.17 19.48
C LYS A 70 8.38 1.79 19.92
N GLU A 71 7.75 1.69 21.09
CA GLU A 71 6.91 0.56 21.44
C GLU A 71 5.88 0.39 20.31
N ARG A 72 6.10 -0.64 19.50
CA ARG A 72 5.20 -1.00 18.42
C ARG A 72 4.16 -1.91 19.05
N VAL A 73 2.89 -1.51 19.01
CA VAL A 73 1.81 -2.47 19.27
C VAL A 73 1.94 -3.55 18.19
N PRO A 74 2.26 -4.81 18.56
CA PRO A 74 2.50 -5.87 17.59
C PRO A 74 1.28 -6.05 16.70
N HIS A 75 1.52 -6.30 15.41
CA HIS A 75 0.42 -6.63 14.53
C HIS A 75 -0.08 -8.05 14.89
N PRO A 76 -1.39 -8.32 14.99
CA PRO A 76 -1.89 -9.67 15.30
C PRO A 76 -1.34 -10.75 14.34
N ALA A 77 -1.17 -10.38 13.07
CA ALA A 77 -0.56 -11.21 12.04
C ALA A 77 0.90 -11.64 12.28
N GLU A 78 1.62 -11.08 13.26
CA GLU A 78 2.98 -11.54 13.59
C GLU A 78 3.00 -13.03 13.99
N ASN A 79 1.87 -13.56 14.48
CA ASN A 79 1.72 -14.95 14.90
C ASN A 79 0.90 -15.82 13.92
N TRP A 80 0.48 -15.27 12.78
CA TRP A 80 -0.37 -16.01 11.83
C TRP A 80 0.45 -16.79 10.80
N PRO A 81 -0.13 -17.86 10.21
CA PRO A 81 0.52 -18.58 9.12
C PRO A 81 0.83 -17.68 7.91
N VAL A 82 2.07 -17.76 7.44
CA VAL A 82 2.56 -17.09 6.22
C VAL A 82 2.87 -18.11 5.12
N SER A 83 2.76 -17.67 3.87
CA SER A 83 3.06 -18.50 2.70
C SER A 83 4.55 -18.51 2.34
N GLY A 84 4.92 -19.49 1.51
CA GLY A 84 6.22 -19.58 0.87
C GLY A 84 7.44 -19.62 1.81
N PRO A 85 8.63 -19.21 1.33
CA PRO A 85 9.88 -19.31 2.07
C PRO A 85 9.93 -18.52 3.39
N ILE A 86 9.09 -17.48 3.52
CA ILE A 86 8.99 -16.67 4.74
C ILE A 86 8.54 -17.53 5.93
N ARG A 87 7.78 -18.60 5.69
CA ARG A 87 7.38 -19.55 6.74
C ARG A 87 8.57 -20.22 7.43
N TYR A 88 9.68 -20.43 6.73
CA TYR A 88 10.84 -21.16 7.25
C TYR A 88 11.89 -20.22 7.86
N CYS A 89 12.14 -19.08 7.21
CA CYS A 89 13.18 -18.14 7.60
C CYS A 89 12.66 -16.89 8.31
N GLY A 90 11.35 -16.83 8.55
CA GLY A 90 10.67 -15.69 9.15
C GLY A 90 10.91 -14.38 8.39
N ARG A 91 10.83 -13.26 9.11
CA ARG A 91 11.04 -11.91 8.57
C ARG A 91 12.41 -11.68 7.94
N TYR A 92 13.43 -12.49 8.27
CA TYR A 92 14.76 -12.34 7.68
C TYR A 92 14.77 -12.61 6.17
N MET A 93 13.83 -13.43 5.69
CA MET A 93 13.68 -13.67 4.25
C MET A 93 13.41 -12.37 3.47
N MET A 94 12.79 -11.36 4.10
CA MET A 94 12.50 -10.07 3.46
C MET A 94 13.78 -9.34 3.01
N PHE A 95 14.92 -9.57 3.66
CA PHE A 95 16.23 -9.03 3.24
C PHE A 95 16.71 -9.58 1.90
N PHE A 96 16.25 -10.77 1.54
CA PHE A 96 16.63 -11.44 0.29
C PHE A 96 15.56 -11.33 -0.80
N THR A 97 14.31 -11.03 -0.43
CA THR A 97 13.19 -10.95 -1.38
C THR A 97 12.66 -9.53 -1.52
N PHE A 98 12.04 -8.99 -0.48
CA PHE A 98 11.34 -7.71 -0.52
C PHE A 98 12.27 -6.52 -0.76
N TYR A 99 13.27 -6.32 0.09
CA TYR A 99 14.12 -5.12 -0.01
C TYR A 99 14.88 -5.04 -1.34
N PRO A 100 15.54 -6.10 -1.85
CA PRO A 100 16.19 -6.05 -3.15
C PRO A 100 15.22 -5.70 -4.28
N THR A 101 14.01 -6.26 -4.26
CA THR A 101 13.01 -6.01 -5.32
C THR A 101 12.43 -4.61 -5.25
N VAL A 102 12.16 -4.06 -4.06
CA VAL A 102 11.81 -2.64 -3.92
C VAL A 102 12.93 -1.74 -4.43
N MET A 103 14.21 -2.08 -4.20
CA MET A 103 15.31 -1.28 -4.74
C MET A 103 15.37 -1.32 -6.27
N LEU A 104 15.05 -2.46 -6.91
CA LEU A 104 14.97 -2.54 -8.37
C LEU A 104 13.83 -1.69 -8.94
N SER A 105 12.82 -1.36 -8.14
CA SER A 105 11.67 -0.58 -8.60
C SER A 105 12.04 0.84 -9.02
N VAL A 106 13.16 1.40 -8.51
CA VAL A 106 13.65 2.73 -8.90
C VAL A 106 14.11 2.77 -10.36
N LEU A 107 14.48 1.62 -10.93
CA LEU A 107 14.89 1.50 -12.33
C LEU A 107 13.68 1.42 -13.27
N ASN A 108 12.47 1.26 -12.74
CA ASN A 108 11.26 1.18 -13.53
C ASN A 108 10.69 2.61 -13.75
N PRO A 109 10.68 3.14 -14.98
CA PRO A 109 10.24 4.51 -15.25
C PRO A 109 8.77 4.74 -14.90
N PHE A 110 7.91 3.73 -15.04
CA PHE A 110 6.50 3.84 -14.66
C PHE A 110 6.36 4.00 -13.14
N GLN A 111 7.15 3.27 -12.36
CA GLN A 111 7.13 3.40 -10.91
C GLN A 111 7.78 4.69 -10.45
N PHE A 112 8.86 5.13 -11.09
CA PHE A 112 9.48 6.42 -10.80
C PHE A 112 8.50 7.59 -10.96
N VAL A 113 7.74 7.64 -12.06
CA VAL A 113 6.72 8.68 -12.27
C VAL A 113 5.65 8.64 -11.17
N GLN A 114 5.21 7.45 -10.77
CA GLN A 114 4.22 7.30 -9.70
C GLN A 114 4.77 7.68 -8.34
N GLN A 115 6.04 7.38 -8.07
CA GLN A 115 6.73 7.80 -6.87
C GLN A 115 6.74 9.33 -6.78
N MET A 116 7.01 10.02 -7.89
CA MET A 116 6.92 11.48 -7.95
C MET A 116 5.49 11.97 -7.69
N LYS A 117 4.48 11.36 -8.31
CA LYS A 117 3.06 11.68 -8.05
C LYS A 117 2.72 11.51 -6.57
N GLN A 118 3.19 10.45 -5.93
CA GLN A 118 2.95 10.19 -4.52
C GLN A 118 3.64 11.22 -3.62
N ILE A 119 4.88 11.64 -3.93
CA ILE A 119 5.59 12.68 -3.17
C ILE A 119 4.81 14.00 -3.22
N PHE A 120 4.47 14.48 -4.41
CA PHE A 120 3.74 15.75 -4.55
C PHE A 120 2.31 15.66 -4.02
N GLY A 121 1.64 14.55 -4.25
CA GLY A 121 0.29 14.30 -3.77
C GLY A 121 0.23 14.22 -2.24
N GLN A 122 1.21 13.58 -1.61
CA GLN A 122 1.37 13.60 -0.15
C GLN A 122 1.58 15.01 0.38
N ALA A 123 2.41 15.85 -0.26
CA ALA A 123 2.57 17.25 0.15
C ALA A 123 1.27 18.05 0.03
N LYS A 124 0.46 17.81 -1.01
CA LYS A 124 -0.87 18.41 -1.16
C LYS A 124 -1.82 17.94 -0.06
N ALA A 125 -1.88 16.64 0.21
CA ALA A 125 -2.69 16.07 1.28
C ALA A 125 -2.25 16.58 2.66
N ALA A 126 -0.94 16.77 2.88
CA ALA A 126 -0.39 17.35 4.10
C ALA A 126 -0.88 18.79 4.33
N LYS A 127 -0.84 19.61 3.27
CA LYS A 127 -1.35 20.99 3.30
C LYS A 127 -2.86 21.05 3.51
N TYR A 128 -3.61 20.08 2.98
CA TYR A 128 -5.04 19.96 3.23
C TYR A 128 -5.29 19.62 4.71
N LEU A 129 -4.67 18.56 5.21
CA LEU A 129 -4.83 18.08 6.57
C LEU A 129 -4.42 19.12 7.61
N SER A 130 -3.37 19.92 7.33
CA SER A 130 -2.93 20.94 8.29
C SER A 130 -3.98 22.01 8.59
N LYS A 131 -4.94 22.20 7.67
CA LYS A 131 -6.05 23.15 7.79
C LYS A 131 -7.36 22.51 8.26
N HIS A 132 -7.53 21.20 8.09
CA HIS A 132 -8.80 20.48 8.33
C HIS A 132 -8.58 19.27 9.24
N GLU A 133 -7.68 19.37 10.22
CA GLU A 133 -7.27 18.23 11.07
C GLU A 133 -8.43 17.71 11.92
N GLU A 134 -9.13 18.60 12.63
CA GLU A 134 -10.28 18.24 13.46
C GLU A 134 -11.47 17.77 12.62
N GLU A 135 -11.74 18.43 11.49
CA GLU A 135 -12.79 18.02 10.56
C GLU A 135 -12.54 16.64 9.97
N ASN A 136 -11.28 16.33 9.62
CA ASN A 136 -10.92 15.02 9.08
C ASN A 136 -11.00 13.93 10.15
N ALA A 137 -10.56 14.21 11.39
CA ALA A 137 -10.62 13.26 12.49
C ALA A 137 -12.06 12.93 12.91
N ASN A 138 -12.97 13.92 12.85
CA ASN A 138 -14.37 13.77 13.25
C ASN A 138 -15.32 13.55 12.06
N TYR A 139 -14.77 13.29 10.86
CA TYR A 139 -15.54 13.19 9.63
C TYR A 139 -16.67 12.16 9.75
N GLN A 140 -17.87 12.56 9.33
CA GLN A 140 -19.03 11.68 9.22
C GLN A 140 -19.35 11.47 7.75
N THR A 141 -19.58 10.21 7.39
CA THR A 141 -19.90 9.85 6.02
C THR A 141 -21.26 10.43 5.61
N LYS A 142 -21.34 10.91 4.37
CA LYS A 142 -22.55 11.53 3.79
C LYS A 142 -23.57 10.51 3.32
N VAL A 143 -23.11 9.30 3.03
CA VAL A 143 -23.95 8.17 2.63
C VAL A 143 -23.66 6.94 3.49
N SER A 144 -24.57 5.95 3.43
CA SER A 144 -24.36 4.65 4.07
C SER A 144 -23.44 3.77 3.23
N TYR A 145 -22.46 3.14 3.86
CA TYR A 145 -21.50 2.26 3.22
C TYR A 145 -21.63 0.84 3.75
N ARG A 146 -21.77 -0.14 2.88
CA ARG A 146 -21.61 -1.56 3.24
C ARG A 146 -20.16 -1.99 3.06
N LEU A 147 -19.81 -3.11 3.66
CA LEU A 147 -18.55 -3.78 3.32
C LEU A 147 -18.54 -4.15 1.82
N PRO A 148 -17.42 -3.92 1.10
CA PRO A 148 -17.33 -4.05 -0.36
C PRO A 148 -17.19 -5.50 -0.86
N PHE A 149 -17.79 -6.45 -0.14
CA PHE A 149 -17.72 -7.89 -0.40
C PHE A 149 -18.89 -8.58 0.31
N SER A 150 -19.13 -9.84 -0.03
CA SER A 150 -20.05 -10.72 0.69
C SER A 150 -19.30 -11.80 1.45
N GLY A 151 -19.91 -12.26 2.55
CA GLY A 151 -19.35 -13.30 3.41
C GLY A 151 -18.37 -12.76 4.46
N GLU A 152 -17.73 -13.68 5.18
CA GLU A 152 -16.78 -13.34 6.24
C GLU A 152 -15.38 -13.05 5.67
N TRP A 153 -14.84 -11.89 5.99
CA TRP A 153 -13.48 -11.47 5.65
C TRP A 153 -12.76 -11.00 6.91
N LEU A 154 -11.44 -11.19 6.93
CA LEU A 154 -10.54 -10.68 7.93
C LEU A 154 -10.08 -9.28 7.55
N VAL A 155 -10.16 -8.33 8.48
CA VAL A 155 -9.46 -7.06 8.40
C VAL A 155 -7.96 -7.33 8.62
N PHE A 156 -7.21 -7.45 7.53
CA PHE A 156 -5.77 -7.76 7.61
C PHE A 156 -5.00 -6.53 8.08
N ASN A 157 -5.24 -5.37 7.48
CA ASN A 157 -4.74 -4.07 7.92
C ASN A 157 -5.90 -3.07 7.93
N GLY A 158 -5.86 -2.08 8.82
CA GLY A 158 -6.83 -0.99 8.83
C GLY A 158 -7.40 -0.69 10.22
N GLY A 159 -7.99 0.49 10.32
CA GLY A 159 -8.54 1.05 11.56
C GLY A 159 -8.44 2.57 11.57
N LEU A 160 -9.16 3.19 12.50
CA LEU A 160 -9.33 4.65 12.54
C LEU A 160 -8.25 5.38 13.35
N THR A 161 -7.40 4.65 14.07
CA THR A 161 -6.34 5.23 14.91
C THR A 161 -4.96 5.08 14.28
N LYS A 162 -4.00 5.82 14.80
CA LYS A 162 -2.59 5.78 14.36
C LYS A 162 -1.95 4.41 14.56
N GLU A 163 -2.41 3.70 15.57
CA GLU A 163 -1.91 2.41 15.99
C GLU A 163 -2.43 1.29 15.08
N THR A 164 -3.67 1.40 14.60
CA THR A 164 -4.37 0.35 13.84
C THR A 164 -4.40 0.60 12.33
N SER A 165 -4.31 1.86 11.92
CA SER A 165 -4.28 2.28 10.52
C SER A 165 -3.28 1.50 9.67
N HIS A 166 -3.72 1.12 8.47
CA HIS A 166 -2.89 0.51 7.44
C HIS A 166 -1.69 1.41 7.06
N SER A 167 -1.91 2.71 6.87
CA SER A 167 -0.90 3.63 6.36
C SER A 167 -1.02 5.06 6.93
N TRP A 168 -0.91 5.22 8.26
CA TRP A 168 -1.13 6.53 8.90
C TRP A 168 -0.28 7.68 8.33
N GLY A 169 0.97 7.38 7.95
CA GLY A 169 1.90 8.33 7.35
C GLY A 169 1.70 8.61 5.87
N VAL A 170 0.83 7.83 5.20
CA VAL A 170 0.41 8.04 3.81
C VAL A 170 -0.96 8.67 3.83
N TYR A 171 -1.02 10.00 3.84
CA TYR A 171 -2.26 10.75 4.07
C TYR A 171 -3.38 10.40 3.09
N PRO A 172 -3.13 10.15 1.79
CA PRO A 172 -4.16 9.64 0.90
C PRO A 172 -4.76 8.27 1.28
N GLN A 173 -4.01 7.44 1.99
CA GLN A 173 -4.37 6.07 2.36
C GLN A 173 -4.48 5.89 3.87
N ARG A 174 -4.61 6.99 4.63
CA ARG A 174 -4.54 6.98 6.11
C ARG A 174 -5.58 6.05 6.73
N TYR A 175 -6.76 5.95 6.16
CA TYR A 175 -7.86 5.13 6.66
C TYR A 175 -8.17 3.96 5.73
N ALA A 176 -7.16 3.48 5.01
CA ALA A 176 -7.32 2.32 4.15
C ALA A 176 -7.44 1.03 4.95
N TYR A 177 -8.15 0.09 4.35
CA TYR A 177 -8.37 -1.25 4.83
C TYR A 177 -7.88 -2.25 3.79
N ASP A 178 -7.12 -3.24 4.24
CA ASP A 178 -6.83 -4.45 3.47
C ASP A 178 -7.69 -5.58 4.01
N PHE A 179 -8.56 -6.12 3.17
CA PHE A 179 -9.40 -7.26 3.50
C PHE A 179 -8.89 -8.52 2.81
N VAL A 180 -8.82 -9.61 3.57
CA VAL A 180 -8.47 -10.95 3.09
C VAL A 180 -9.51 -11.95 3.57
N VAL A 181 -9.57 -13.13 2.96
CA VAL A 181 -10.37 -14.24 3.50
C VAL A 181 -9.41 -15.17 4.25
N ALA A 182 -9.77 -15.56 5.47
CA ALA A 182 -8.96 -16.42 6.31
C ALA A 182 -9.81 -17.49 7.00
N ASP A 183 -9.23 -18.68 7.20
CA ASP A 183 -9.86 -19.75 7.98
C ASP A 183 -9.86 -19.44 9.50
N GLU A 184 -10.35 -20.37 10.31
CA GLU A 184 -10.39 -20.25 11.78
C GLU A 184 -8.99 -20.12 12.41
N ASN A 185 -7.95 -20.57 11.72
CA ASN A 185 -6.55 -20.49 12.16
C ASN A 185 -5.82 -19.30 11.54
N TYR A 186 -6.55 -18.31 10.99
CA TYR A 186 -6.01 -17.13 10.32
C TYR A 186 -5.10 -17.45 9.12
N ARG A 187 -5.21 -18.66 8.54
CA ARG A 187 -4.54 -18.99 7.29
C ARG A 187 -5.34 -18.40 6.14
N ARG A 188 -4.66 -17.81 5.15
CA ARG A 188 -5.28 -17.07 4.02
C ARG A 188 -5.24 -17.84 2.70
N HIS A 189 -4.64 -19.02 2.71
CA HIS A 189 -4.42 -19.82 1.52
C HIS A 189 -4.47 -21.32 1.80
N ARG A 190 -4.70 -22.10 0.75
CA ARG A 190 -4.49 -23.56 0.70
C ARG A 190 -3.04 -23.85 0.37
N ASN A 191 -2.65 -25.12 0.49
CA ASN A 191 -1.34 -25.61 0.06
C ASN A 191 -0.19 -24.76 0.63
N GLN A 192 0.80 -24.41 -0.21
CA GLN A 192 1.95 -23.58 0.16
C GLN A 192 1.72 -22.07 -0.05
N GLY A 193 0.59 -21.67 -0.65
CA GLY A 193 0.30 -20.26 -0.97
C GLY A 193 1.25 -19.68 -2.03
N ALA A 194 1.69 -20.53 -2.96
CA ALA A 194 2.65 -20.16 -4.01
C ALA A 194 1.96 -19.84 -5.34
N ARG A 195 0.63 -19.99 -5.41
CA ARG A 195 -0.20 -19.72 -6.59
C ARG A 195 -1.36 -18.81 -6.19
N LEU A 196 -1.83 -17.97 -7.12
CA LEU A 196 -2.93 -17.03 -6.86
C LEU A 196 -4.20 -17.76 -6.39
N HIS A 197 -4.57 -18.85 -7.06
CA HIS A 197 -5.73 -19.67 -6.73
C HIS A 197 -5.61 -20.44 -5.40
N ASP A 198 -4.44 -20.43 -4.74
CA ASP A 198 -4.34 -20.97 -3.38
C ASP A 198 -5.04 -20.04 -2.38
N TYR A 199 -5.10 -18.73 -2.64
CA TYR A 199 -5.63 -17.74 -1.69
C TYR A 199 -7.15 -17.70 -1.69
N PHE A 200 -7.74 -17.72 -0.49
CA PHE A 200 -9.18 -17.86 -0.33
C PHE A 200 -9.98 -16.68 -0.88
N CYS A 201 -9.41 -15.47 -0.86
CA CYS A 201 -10.06 -14.26 -1.38
C CYS A 201 -9.87 -14.09 -2.89
N TYR A 202 -8.98 -14.84 -3.54
CA TYR A 202 -8.69 -14.64 -4.96
C TYR A 202 -9.93 -14.96 -5.81
N ASN A 203 -10.21 -14.08 -6.77
CA ASN A 203 -11.39 -14.15 -7.65
C ASN A 203 -12.75 -14.00 -6.94
N HIS A 204 -12.77 -13.58 -5.68
CA HIS A 204 -14.02 -13.27 -4.99
C HIS A 204 -14.62 -11.96 -5.52
N PRO A 205 -15.95 -11.86 -5.72
CA PRO A 205 -16.58 -10.62 -6.19
C PRO A 205 -16.34 -9.45 -5.23
N ILE A 206 -15.97 -8.30 -5.79
CA ILE A 206 -15.86 -7.02 -5.11
C ILE A 206 -17.05 -6.16 -5.50
N LEU A 207 -17.66 -5.57 -4.48
CA LEU A 207 -18.95 -4.90 -4.57
C LEU A 207 -18.78 -3.40 -4.29
N ALA A 208 -19.59 -2.57 -4.96
CA ALA A 208 -19.66 -1.15 -4.66
C ALA A 208 -20.16 -0.95 -3.21
N ALA A 209 -19.36 -0.29 -2.38
CA ALA A 209 -19.69 -0.04 -0.97
C ALA A 209 -20.91 0.87 -0.79
N ALA A 210 -21.19 1.73 -1.77
CA ALA A 210 -22.40 2.56 -1.85
C ALA A 210 -22.77 2.78 -3.33
N ALA A 211 -23.97 3.30 -3.59
CA ALA A 211 -24.34 3.73 -4.94
C ALA A 211 -23.49 4.93 -5.38
N GLY A 212 -23.30 5.13 -6.68
CA GLY A 212 -22.53 6.27 -7.18
C GLY A 212 -22.15 6.18 -8.64
N GLU A 213 -21.33 7.11 -9.09
CA GLU A 213 -20.82 7.18 -10.46
C GLU A 213 -19.35 6.72 -10.51
N VAL A 214 -19.04 5.84 -11.45
CA VAL A 214 -17.66 5.41 -11.70
C VAL A 214 -16.88 6.55 -12.37
N VAL A 215 -15.86 7.07 -11.69
CA VAL A 215 -15.07 8.23 -12.16
C VAL A 215 -13.67 7.86 -12.64
N ALA A 216 -13.17 6.67 -12.30
CA ALA A 216 -11.93 6.15 -12.86
C ALA A 216 -11.92 4.62 -12.87
N VAL A 217 -11.34 4.05 -13.94
CA VAL A 217 -11.10 2.62 -14.09
C VAL A 217 -9.70 2.41 -14.67
N LEU A 218 -8.95 1.48 -14.10
CA LEU A 218 -7.74 0.93 -14.70
C LEU A 218 -7.85 -0.59 -14.73
N ASP A 219 -7.84 -1.20 -15.92
CA ASP A 219 -7.99 -2.65 -16.09
C ASP A 219 -6.99 -3.27 -17.09
N ARG A 220 -5.71 -2.95 -16.91
CA ARG A 220 -4.64 -3.40 -17.84
C ARG A 220 -3.37 -3.91 -17.16
N VAL A 221 -3.28 -3.78 -15.84
CA VAL A 221 -2.11 -4.18 -15.05
C VAL A 221 -2.14 -5.70 -14.88
N ARG A 222 -1.04 -6.37 -15.26
CA ARG A 222 -0.89 -7.81 -15.03
C ARG A 222 -0.80 -8.12 -13.52
N PRO A 223 -1.15 -9.34 -13.09
CA PRO A 223 -0.86 -9.76 -11.71
C PRO A 223 0.64 -9.69 -11.43
N ALA A 224 0.99 -9.44 -10.17
CA ALA A 224 2.35 -9.60 -9.70
C ALA A 224 2.80 -11.06 -9.94
N PRO A 225 4.05 -11.26 -10.39
CA PRO A 225 4.45 -12.54 -10.98
C PRO A 225 4.65 -13.65 -9.94
N LEU A 226 4.96 -13.29 -8.69
CA LEU A 226 5.27 -14.23 -7.61
C LEU A 226 4.46 -13.88 -6.36
N VAL A 227 3.64 -14.82 -5.91
CA VAL A 227 2.81 -14.69 -4.71
C VAL A 227 3.38 -15.56 -3.59
N GLY A 228 3.38 -15.04 -2.36
CA GLY A 228 3.86 -15.76 -1.18
C GLY A 228 5.38 -15.81 -0.98
N PHE A 229 6.15 -15.16 -1.87
CA PHE A 229 7.62 -15.05 -1.75
C PHE A 229 8.08 -13.76 -1.07
N GLY A 230 7.16 -12.85 -0.72
CA GLY A 230 7.50 -11.52 -0.20
C GLY A 230 8.28 -10.66 -1.19
N ILE A 231 7.96 -10.77 -2.47
CA ILE A 231 8.60 -9.98 -3.53
C ILE A 231 7.69 -8.81 -3.88
N ALA A 232 8.26 -7.61 -3.98
CA ALA A 232 7.57 -6.50 -4.61
C ALA A 232 7.68 -6.63 -6.14
N ASP A 233 6.58 -6.48 -6.88
CA ASP A 233 6.63 -6.47 -8.34
C ASP A 233 7.32 -5.18 -8.85
N PHE A 234 8.64 -5.24 -8.97
CA PHE A 234 9.48 -4.15 -9.46
C PHE A 234 9.27 -3.85 -10.95
N LEU A 235 8.58 -4.73 -11.68
CA LEU A 235 8.16 -4.52 -13.07
C LEU A 235 6.71 -4.02 -13.19
N CYS A 236 6.05 -3.80 -12.06
CA CYS A 236 4.69 -3.27 -12.03
C CYS A 236 4.59 -1.89 -12.71
N THR A 237 3.51 -1.64 -13.42
CA THR A 237 3.25 -0.38 -14.12
C THR A 237 2.32 0.56 -13.34
N HIS A 238 1.69 0.11 -12.25
CA HIS A 238 0.80 0.93 -11.43
C HIS A 238 0.71 0.44 -9.96
N PHE A 239 1.01 1.28 -8.96
CA PHE A 239 1.04 0.90 -7.54
C PHE A 239 -0.28 0.30 -7.06
N ALA A 240 -1.42 0.93 -7.39
CA ALA A 240 -2.73 0.40 -6.99
C ALA A 240 -3.19 -0.85 -7.78
N GLY A 241 -2.46 -1.25 -8.83
CA GLY A 241 -2.93 -2.30 -9.73
C GLY A 241 -4.19 -1.88 -10.50
N ASN A 242 -4.99 -2.86 -10.92
CA ASN A 242 -6.30 -2.58 -11.49
C ASN A 242 -7.24 -2.11 -10.38
N HIS A 243 -8.02 -1.07 -10.69
CA HIS A 243 -8.83 -0.41 -9.68
C HIS A 243 -10.06 0.27 -10.30
N VAL A 244 -11.03 0.50 -9.43
CA VAL A 244 -12.23 1.32 -9.71
C VAL A 244 -12.27 2.44 -8.69
N VAL A 245 -12.66 3.64 -9.11
CA VAL A 245 -12.97 4.78 -8.23
C VAL A 245 -14.40 5.19 -8.48
N ILE A 246 -15.19 5.24 -7.41
CA ILE A 246 -16.62 5.59 -7.47
C ILE A 246 -16.84 6.85 -6.65
N ARG A 247 -17.46 7.86 -7.23
CA ARG A 247 -17.97 9.03 -6.52
C ARG A 247 -19.33 8.70 -5.93
N HIS A 248 -19.40 8.60 -4.61
CA HIS A 248 -20.62 8.26 -3.88
C HIS A 248 -21.39 9.51 -3.43
N ALA A 249 -20.66 10.58 -3.08
CA ALA A 249 -21.19 11.89 -2.80
C ALA A 249 -20.14 12.97 -3.11
N GLU A 250 -20.51 14.25 -3.02
CA GLU A 250 -19.54 15.33 -3.14
C GLU A 250 -18.44 15.18 -2.07
N GLY A 251 -17.19 15.05 -2.50
CA GLY A 251 -16.06 14.86 -1.59
C GLY A 251 -15.99 13.46 -0.97
N GLU A 252 -16.71 12.46 -1.48
CA GLU A 252 -16.62 11.07 -1.05
C GLU A 252 -16.42 10.13 -2.25
N TYR A 253 -15.22 9.55 -2.30
CA TYR A 253 -14.81 8.67 -3.38
C TYR A 253 -14.30 7.35 -2.80
N GLY A 254 -14.97 6.26 -3.12
CA GLY A 254 -14.52 4.91 -2.79
C GLY A 254 -13.46 4.45 -3.78
N PHE A 255 -12.34 3.95 -3.28
CA PHE A 255 -11.23 3.45 -4.09
C PHE A 255 -11.03 1.96 -3.84
N TYR A 256 -11.13 1.14 -4.89
CA TYR A 256 -11.09 -0.33 -4.82
C TYR A 256 -9.91 -0.83 -5.66
N ALA A 257 -8.89 -1.42 -5.04
CA ALA A 257 -7.61 -1.71 -5.69
C ALA A 257 -7.29 -3.21 -5.82
N HIS A 258 -6.16 -3.49 -6.47
CA HIS A 258 -5.57 -4.83 -6.65
C HIS A 258 -6.45 -5.83 -7.41
N LEU A 259 -7.43 -5.35 -8.19
CA LEU A 259 -8.41 -6.20 -8.88
C LEU A 259 -7.78 -7.07 -9.98
N ILE A 260 -8.45 -8.17 -10.35
CA ILE A 260 -8.04 -9.03 -11.46
C ILE A 260 -8.17 -8.30 -12.79
N LYS A 261 -7.15 -8.42 -13.64
CA LYS A 261 -7.18 -7.88 -15.01
C LYS A 261 -8.31 -8.51 -15.82
N GLY A 262 -9.14 -7.70 -16.47
CA GLY A 262 -10.26 -8.13 -17.28
C GLY A 262 -11.49 -8.53 -16.47
N SER A 263 -11.49 -8.30 -15.15
CA SER A 263 -12.63 -8.64 -14.28
C SER A 263 -13.58 -7.47 -14.02
N ILE A 264 -13.23 -6.25 -14.42
CA ILE A 264 -13.99 -5.03 -14.11
C ILE A 264 -15.07 -4.85 -15.18
N PRO A 265 -16.37 -5.02 -14.85
CA PRO A 265 -17.46 -4.96 -15.84
C PRO A 265 -17.93 -3.53 -16.12
N VAL A 266 -17.52 -2.56 -15.28
CA VAL A 266 -17.97 -1.16 -15.32
C VAL A 266 -16.99 -0.25 -16.06
N LYS A 267 -17.50 0.87 -16.56
CA LYS A 267 -16.76 1.91 -17.27
C LYS A 267 -16.95 3.27 -16.61
N VAL A 268 -16.05 4.21 -16.91
CA VAL A 268 -16.19 5.60 -16.45
C VAL A 268 -17.50 6.18 -16.98
N GLY A 269 -18.27 6.82 -16.10
CA GLY A 269 -19.61 7.36 -16.35
C GLY A 269 -20.76 6.43 -15.98
N ASP A 270 -20.48 5.13 -15.76
CA ASP A 270 -21.51 4.19 -15.31
C ASP A 270 -21.99 4.56 -13.90
N HIS A 271 -23.30 4.47 -13.68
CA HIS A 271 -23.89 4.55 -12.36
C HIS A 271 -24.07 3.14 -11.81
N VAL A 272 -23.59 2.91 -10.58
CA VAL A 272 -23.68 1.63 -9.90
C VAL A 272 -24.57 1.71 -8.67
N SER A 273 -25.28 0.63 -8.37
CA SER A 273 -26.02 0.48 -7.11
C SER A 273 -25.10 -0.03 -5.99
N GLN A 274 -25.45 0.25 -4.75
CA GLN A 274 -24.78 -0.37 -3.59
C GLN A 274 -24.86 -1.89 -3.70
N GLY A 275 -23.73 -2.57 -3.51
CA GLY A 275 -23.64 -4.03 -3.63
C GLY A 275 -23.51 -4.56 -5.06
N GLN A 276 -23.50 -3.70 -6.09
CA GLN A 276 -23.23 -4.11 -7.46
C GLN A 276 -21.79 -4.60 -7.62
N VAL A 277 -21.58 -5.68 -8.37
CA VAL A 277 -20.24 -6.20 -8.69
C VAL A 277 -19.49 -5.20 -9.57
N ILE A 278 -18.28 -4.82 -9.14
CA ILE A 278 -17.40 -3.86 -9.83
C ILE A 278 -16.03 -4.44 -10.18
N GLY A 279 -15.78 -5.70 -9.85
CA GLY A 279 -14.56 -6.41 -10.18
C GLY A 279 -14.39 -7.65 -9.33
N HIS A 280 -13.26 -8.33 -9.49
CA HIS A 280 -12.89 -9.48 -8.68
C HIS A 280 -11.57 -9.23 -7.95
N CYS A 281 -11.49 -9.69 -6.70
CA CYS A 281 -10.32 -9.58 -5.84
C CYS A 281 -9.12 -10.25 -6.49
N GLY A 282 -7.99 -9.56 -6.55
CA GLY A 282 -6.81 -9.99 -7.28
C GLY A 282 -5.51 -9.72 -6.55
N HIS A 283 -4.43 -9.63 -7.33
CA HIS A 283 -3.06 -9.44 -6.86
C HIS A 283 -2.25 -8.61 -7.86
N THR A 284 -2.85 -7.52 -8.33
CA THR A 284 -2.22 -6.60 -9.29
C THR A 284 -1.66 -5.41 -8.54
N GLY A 285 -0.59 -4.78 -9.04
CA GLY A 285 0.01 -3.63 -8.34
C GLY A 285 1.04 -4.00 -7.29
N HIS A 286 1.27 -3.11 -6.34
CA HIS A 286 2.07 -3.33 -5.14
C HIS A 286 1.24 -4.08 -4.11
N SER A 287 1.15 -5.39 -4.29
CA SER A 287 0.40 -6.30 -3.45
C SER A 287 1.34 -7.41 -2.97
N SER A 288 1.27 -7.79 -1.69
CA SER A 288 2.11 -8.86 -1.11
C SER A 288 1.45 -10.25 -1.21
N GLU A 289 0.13 -10.27 -1.26
CA GLU A 289 -0.73 -11.43 -1.51
C GLU A 289 -2.11 -10.97 -2.00
N PRO A 290 -2.96 -11.83 -2.57
CA PRO A 290 -4.32 -11.48 -2.92
C PRO A 290 -5.08 -10.84 -1.74
N HIS A 291 -5.64 -9.65 -1.96
CA HIS A 291 -6.45 -8.92 -1.00
C HIS A 291 -7.25 -7.81 -1.70
N LEU A 292 -8.27 -7.30 -1.02
CA LEU A 292 -8.93 -6.06 -1.39
C LEU A 292 -8.33 -4.91 -0.60
N HIS A 293 -7.72 -3.95 -1.27
CA HIS A 293 -7.44 -2.63 -0.69
C HIS A 293 -8.63 -1.72 -0.96
N PHE A 294 -9.25 -1.21 0.09
CA PHE A 294 -10.36 -0.28 0.03
C PHE A 294 -10.14 0.93 0.93
N HIS A 295 -10.47 2.13 0.44
CA HIS A 295 -10.52 3.33 1.28
C HIS A 295 -11.49 4.36 0.72
N LEU A 296 -11.93 5.26 1.61
CA LEU A 296 -12.63 6.48 1.25
C LEU A 296 -11.63 7.64 1.14
N GLN A 297 -11.79 8.49 0.13
CA GLN A 297 -10.95 9.67 -0.10
C GLN A 297 -11.78 10.87 -0.56
N ASN A 298 -11.27 12.09 -0.31
CA ASN A 298 -12.00 13.33 -0.57
C ASN A 298 -11.95 13.84 -2.03
N GLY A 299 -11.48 13.01 -2.96
CA GLY A 299 -11.37 13.30 -4.39
C GLY A 299 -10.99 12.03 -5.15
N PRO A 300 -10.86 12.10 -6.49
CA PRO A 300 -10.64 10.89 -7.30
C PRO A 300 -9.18 10.40 -7.34
N SER A 301 -8.22 11.15 -6.79
CA SER A 301 -6.79 10.89 -6.99
C SER A 301 -6.17 10.06 -5.89
N PHE A 302 -5.81 8.82 -6.21
CA PHE A 302 -5.05 7.91 -5.33
C PHE A 302 -3.83 8.54 -4.65
N TYR A 303 -3.14 9.46 -5.35
CA TYR A 303 -1.89 10.03 -4.85
C TYR A 303 -2.07 11.27 -3.98
N SER A 304 -3.19 11.99 -4.12
CA SER A 304 -3.30 13.36 -3.59
C SER A 304 -4.60 13.69 -2.88
N SER A 305 -5.63 12.87 -3.04
CA SER A 305 -6.88 13.01 -2.31
C SER A 305 -6.66 12.55 -0.88
N MET A 306 -7.14 13.31 0.10
CA MET A 306 -6.98 13.00 1.51
C MET A 306 -7.86 11.80 1.86
N GLY A 307 -7.30 10.80 2.55
CA GLY A 307 -8.07 9.69 3.08
C GLY A 307 -9.09 10.18 4.11
N LEU A 308 -10.27 9.58 4.11
CA LEU A 308 -11.37 9.89 5.02
C LEU A 308 -11.66 8.68 5.91
N PRO A 309 -11.95 8.87 7.21
CA PRO A 309 -12.54 7.83 8.03
C PRO A 309 -13.81 7.29 7.38
N ILE A 310 -14.03 5.99 7.48
CA ILE A 310 -15.27 5.35 7.02
C ILE A 310 -15.86 4.52 8.15
N ARG A 311 -17.19 4.52 8.23
CA ARG A 311 -17.97 3.62 9.09
C ARG A 311 -18.89 2.81 8.20
N PHE A 312 -18.88 1.50 8.38
CA PHE A 312 -19.72 0.59 7.62
C PHE A 312 -21.04 0.37 8.35
N GLU A 313 -22.13 0.22 7.60
CA GLU A 313 -23.44 -0.07 8.13
C GLU A 313 -23.47 -1.44 8.81
N GLY A 314 -24.00 -1.52 10.03
CA GLY A 314 -24.16 -2.78 10.78
C GLY A 314 -22.86 -3.39 11.32
N ALA A 315 -21.69 -2.92 10.87
CA ALA A 315 -20.42 -3.21 11.49
C ALA A 315 -20.08 -2.05 12.42
N GLY A 316 -19.73 -2.33 13.69
CA GLY A 316 -19.24 -1.30 14.59
C GLY A 316 -17.94 -0.65 14.08
N GLU A 317 -17.15 -0.08 14.97
CA GLU A 317 -15.77 0.26 14.60
C GLU A 317 -15.02 -1.05 14.29
N ILE A 318 -14.53 -1.19 13.05
CA ILE A 318 -13.75 -2.35 12.63
C ILE A 318 -12.26 -2.04 12.59
N THR A 319 -11.44 -2.98 13.05
CA THR A 319 -9.99 -2.83 13.13
C THR A 319 -9.25 -4.12 12.76
N ARG A 320 -7.97 -3.98 12.43
CA ARG A 320 -7.08 -5.10 12.10
C ARG A 320 -7.18 -6.24 13.12
N GLY A 321 -7.27 -7.47 12.65
CA GLY A 321 -7.44 -8.66 13.49
C GLY A 321 -8.89 -9.16 13.58
N GLU A 322 -9.87 -8.34 13.24
CA GLU A 322 -11.28 -8.71 13.33
C GLU A 322 -11.79 -9.39 12.06
N LYS A 323 -12.68 -10.37 12.26
CA LYS A 323 -13.47 -10.97 11.19
C LYS A 323 -14.80 -10.22 11.09
N VAL A 324 -15.14 -9.79 9.88
CA VAL A 324 -16.31 -8.96 9.58
C VAL A 324 -17.12 -9.60 8.47
N THR A 325 -18.44 -9.49 8.52
CA THR A 325 -19.36 -10.07 7.53
C THR A 325 -20.04 -8.97 6.75
N GLY A 326 -19.92 -9.04 5.42
CA GLY A 326 -20.48 -8.04 4.48
C GLY A 326 -21.71 -8.49 3.74
#